data_AF-A0A239I6F0-F1
#
_entry.id   AF-A0A239I6F0-F1
#
_cell.length_a   1.000
_cell.length_b   1.000
_cell.length_c   1.000
_cell.angle_alpha   90.00
_cell.angle_beta   90.00
_cell.angle_gamma   90.00
#
_symmetry.space_group_name_H-M   'P 1'
#
loop_
_entity.id
_entity.type
_entity.pdbx_description
1 polymer ?
#
loop_
_entity_poly.entity_id
_entity_poly.type
_entity_poly.pdbx_seq_one_letter_code
_entity_poly.pdbx_strand_id
1 'polypeptide(L)'
;MTAWDLTAGLKNLRAQVNARWPDRDRSSDGTIGDTAHQGSTSGHNPDDTSRARPEWNGDPDGLPEVRAWDMDSDLGEPGTSAQMLVDHIRGLPGAGRVLRYMIYNRKIYRASGDWAPVTYVGPSPHTEHIHFSGAWSQAADNDTGFDFRLDEVGNMPLNSDDRTYIREAVRSAMIEVLADGYRAAAGKAGGTSPDDRVARNVRDYLRAIVGGPTEDDIAAATTTLLAAITGVNSADPTARALSELDPAKIAAAIPDSVADQVADQLAARRAA
;
A
#
# COMPACT_ATOMS: atom_id res chain seq x y z
N MET A 1 -34.62 16.50 1.70
CA MET A 1 -33.68 15.99 0.69
C MET A 1 -32.37 16.74 0.88
N THR A 2 -31.23 16.06 0.79
CA THR A 2 -29.93 16.74 0.76
C THR A 2 -29.87 17.67 -0.45
N ALA A 3 -29.13 18.77 -0.37
CA ALA A 3 -29.00 19.72 -1.46
C ALA A 3 -28.17 19.19 -2.65
N TRP A 4 -27.63 17.98 -2.51
CA TRP A 4 -26.77 17.29 -3.45
C TRP A 4 -26.94 15.77 -3.27
N ASP A 5 -26.46 15.00 -4.24
CA ASP A 5 -26.41 13.55 -4.19
C ASP A 5 -25.03 13.00 -4.58
N LEU A 6 -24.66 11.80 -4.11
CA LEU A 6 -23.49 11.10 -4.62
C LEU A 6 -23.87 10.47 -5.96
N THR A 7 -22.99 10.53 -6.96
CA THR A 7 -23.26 9.90 -8.25
C THR A 7 -23.57 8.41 -8.11
N ALA A 8 -24.47 7.89 -8.95
CA ALA A 8 -24.87 6.49 -8.93
C ALA A 8 -23.68 5.54 -9.15
N GLY A 9 -22.71 5.92 -9.99
CA GLY A 9 -21.45 5.20 -10.16
C GLY A 9 -20.69 4.97 -8.85
N LEU A 10 -20.50 6.01 -8.06
CA LEU A 10 -19.81 5.91 -6.77
C LEU A 10 -20.69 5.26 -5.70
N LYS A 11 -22.01 5.44 -5.72
CA LYS A 11 -22.93 4.69 -4.86
C LYS A 11 -22.87 3.19 -5.12
N ASN A 12 -22.79 2.78 -6.38
CA ASN A 12 -22.67 1.38 -6.79
C ASN A 12 -21.36 0.78 -6.26
N LEU A 13 -20.22 1.46 -6.47
CA LEU A 13 -18.94 1.05 -5.90
C LEU A 13 -19.03 0.90 -4.37
N ARG A 14 -19.56 1.92 -3.68
CA ARG A 14 -19.73 1.91 -2.23
C ARG A 14 -20.63 0.77 -1.74
N ALA A 15 -21.70 0.47 -2.46
CA ALA A 15 -22.59 -0.64 -2.13
C ALA A 15 -21.86 -1.98 -2.25
N GLN A 16 -21.08 -2.20 -3.31
CA GLN A 16 -20.29 -3.42 -3.50
C GLN A 16 -19.21 -3.56 -2.42
N VAL A 17 -18.48 -2.48 -2.10
CA VAL A 17 -17.47 -2.48 -1.02
C VAL A 17 -18.13 -2.84 0.33
N ASN A 18 -19.26 -2.21 0.66
CA ASN A 18 -19.97 -2.51 1.91
C ASN A 18 -20.56 -3.92 1.94
N ALA A 19 -20.91 -4.50 0.80
CA ALA A 19 -21.39 -5.87 0.71
C ALA A 19 -20.25 -6.89 0.88
N ARG A 20 -19.07 -6.63 0.29
CA ARG A 20 -17.90 -7.51 0.40
C ARG A 20 -17.23 -7.44 1.76
N TRP A 21 -17.17 -6.24 2.35
CA TRP A 21 -16.56 -5.96 3.64
C TRP A 21 -17.56 -5.25 4.58
N PRO A 22 -18.53 -5.99 5.15
CA PRO A 22 -19.55 -5.41 6.00
C PRO A 22 -18.98 -4.81 7.30
N ASP A 23 -17.89 -5.38 7.81
CA ASP A 23 -17.28 -5.00 9.10
C ASP A 23 -16.09 -4.05 8.96
N ARG A 24 -15.82 -3.52 7.76
CA ARG A 24 -14.75 -2.53 7.53
C ARG A 24 -14.92 -1.29 8.41
N ASP A 25 -13.79 -0.65 8.73
CA ASP A 25 -13.85 0.69 9.32
C ASP A 25 -14.50 1.66 8.31
N ARG A 26 -15.18 2.65 8.85
CA ARG A 26 -15.84 3.75 8.12
C ARG A 26 -15.52 5.10 8.77
N SER A 27 -14.57 5.14 9.70
CA SER A 27 -14.24 6.34 10.48
C SER A 27 -13.74 7.49 9.60
N SER A 28 -13.11 7.17 8.46
CA SER A 28 -12.68 8.14 7.45
C SER A 28 -13.54 8.16 6.18
N ASP A 29 -14.71 7.50 6.17
CA ASP A 29 -15.64 7.59 5.04
C ASP A 29 -16.16 9.03 4.86
N GLY A 30 -16.10 9.57 3.63
CA GLY A 30 -16.54 10.93 3.34
C GLY A 30 -16.95 11.13 1.88
N THR A 31 -17.91 12.03 1.62
CA THR A 31 -18.30 12.39 0.24
C THR A 31 -18.33 13.90 0.04
N ILE A 32 -19.04 14.63 0.90
CA ILE A 32 -19.13 16.09 0.82
C ILE A 32 -17.93 16.73 1.52
N GLY A 33 -17.31 17.71 0.86
CA GLY A 33 -16.21 18.46 1.44
C GLY A 33 -16.69 19.30 2.61
N ASP A 34 -15.86 19.45 3.64
CA ASP A 34 -16.15 20.41 4.70
C ASP A 34 -16.20 21.86 4.17
N THR A 35 -16.65 22.80 5.00
CA THR A 35 -16.80 24.20 4.59
C THR A 35 -15.48 24.82 4.10
N ALA A 36 -14.32 24.40 4.63
CA ALA A 36 -13.04 24.89 4.16
C ALA A 36 -12.67 24.29 2.79
N HIS A 37 -12.93 23.00 2.60
CA HIS A 37 -12.68 22.27 1.36
C HIS A 37 -13.53 22.80 0.20
N GLN A 38 -14.77 23.25 0.48
CA GLN A 38 -15.67 23.91 -0.48
C GLN A 38 -15.12 25.24 -1.05
N GLY A 39 -14.10 25.82 -0.42
CA GLY A 39 -13.39 27.00 -0.94
C GLY A 39 -12.43 26.72 -2.11
N SER A 40 -12.16 25.45 -2.41
CA SER A 40 -11.20 25.00 -3.43
C SER A 40 -11.87 24.09 -4.47
N THR A 41 -11.30 23.98 -5.67
CA THR A 41 -11.84 23.07 -6.71
C THR A 41 -11.66 21.62 -6.28
N SER A 42 -12.75 20.85 -6.18
CA SER A 42 -12.73 19.46 -5.71
C SER A 42 -13.94 18.65 -6.17
N GLY A 43 -13.77 17.33 -6.33
CA GLY A 43 -14.87 16.39 -6.60
C GLY A 43 -15.80 16.20 -5.40
N HIS A 44 -15.36 16.61 -4.21
CA HIS A 44 -16.16 16.65 -3.00
C HIS A 44 -17.16 17.81 -2.97
N ASN A 45 -17.10 18.72 -3.92
CA ASN A 45 -18.04 19.82 -4.03
C ASN A 45 -19.12 19.47 -5.06
N PRO A 46 -20.39 19.72 -4.75
CA PRO A 46 -21.47 19.44 -5.68
C PRO A 46 -21.38 20.37 -6.88
N ASP A 47 -21.63 19.83 -8.06
CA ASP A 47 -21.93 20.64 -9.23
C ASP A 47 -23.34 21.22 -9.18
N ASP A 48 -23.69 22.01 -10.19
CA ASP A 48 -24.94 22.75 -10.32
C ASP A 48 -25.36 23.53 -9.06
N THR A 49 -24.37 23.88 -8.23
CA THR A 49 -24.56 24.50 -6.94
C THR A 49 -23.92 25.89 -6.95
N SER A 50 -24.74 26.91 -6.65
CA SER A 50 -24.27 28.29 -6.62
C SER A 50 -23.09 28.47 -5.66
N ARG A 51 -22.00 29.06 -6.17
CA ARG A 51 -20.74 29.34 -5.44
C ARG A 51 -19.92 28.10 -5.08
N ALA A 52 -20.38 26.89 -5.39
CA ALA A 52 -19.56 25.70 -5.28
C ALA A 52 -18.41 25.74 -6.30
N ARG A 53 -17.35 24.98 -6.01
CA ARG A 53 -16.20 24.81 -6.90
C ARG A 53 -16.03 23.31 -7.19
N PRO A 54 -16.95 22.70 -7.94
CA PRO A 54 -16.81 21.30 -8.33
C PRO A 54 -15.60 21.13 -9.27
N GLU A 55 -14.99 19.95 -9.25
CA GLU A 55 -13.93 19.60 -10.21
C GLU A 55 -14.46 19.53 -11.65
N TRP A 56 -15.76 19.26 -11.81
CA TRP A 56 -16.44 19.20 -13.10
C TRP A 56 -17.91 19.62 -12.95
N ASN A 57 -18.42 20.37 -13.93
CA ASN A 57 -19.79 20.93 -13.97
C ASN A 57 -20.20 21.04 -15.45
N GLY A 58 -20.36 19.89 -16.09
CA GLY A 58 -20.52 19.79 -17.54
C GLY A 58 -21.45 18.66 -17.99
N ASP A 59 -22.14 18.04 -17.05
CA ASP A 59 -23.28 17.19 -17.26
C ASP A 59 -24.53 18.01 -17.67
N PRO A 60 -25.47 17.39 -18.39
CA PRO A 60 -26.64 18.09 -18.94
C PRO A 60 -27.89 18.11 -18.04
N ASP A 61 -27.93 17.38 -16.91
CA ASP A 61 -29.18 17.14 -16.18
C ASP A 61 -29.54 18.20 -15.12
N GLY A 62 -28.60 19.06 -14.74
CA GLY A 62 -28.82 20.14 -13.79
C GLY A 62 -28.98 19.65 -12.34
N LEU A 63 -28.61 18.40 -12.04
CA LEU A 63 -28.72 17.80 -10.73
C LEU A 63 -27.45 18.06 -9.92
N PRO A 64 -27.54 18.62 -8.70
CA PRO A 64 -26.35 18.78 -7.87
C PRO A 64 -25.78 17.45 -7.40
N GLU A 65 -24.58 17.13 -7.85
CA GLU A 65 -23.91 15.85 -7.66
C GLU A 65 -22.47 16.02 -7.15
N VAL A 66 -22.10 15.15 -6.20
CA VAL A 66 -20.74 15.00 -5.68
C VAL A 66 -20.08 13.81 -6.38
N ARG A 67 -18.84 14.01 -6.85
CA ARG A 67 -18.06 13.03 -7.63
C ARG A 67 -16.81 12.53 -6.91
N ALA A 68 -16.81 12.59 -5.59
CA ALA A 68 -15.77 12.02 -4.76
C ALA A 68 -16.33 11.18 -3.63
N TRP A 69 -15.66 10.08 -3.36
CA TRP A 69 -15.88 9.25 -2.18
C TRP A 69 -14.54 8.85 -1.58
N ASP A 70 -14.30 9.30 -0.35
CA ASP A 70 -13.22 8.83 0.50
C ASP A 70 -13.72 7.57 1.21
N MET A 71 -13.04 6.45 0.97
CA MET A 71 -13.35 5.14 1.53
C MET A 71 -12.25 4.75 2.50
N ASP A 72 -12.61 4.43 3.74
CA ASP A 72 -11.64 4.05 4.77
C ASP A 72 -10.72 2.89 4.33
N SER A 73 -9.43 3.01 4.59
CA SER A 73 -8.44 2.04 4.12
C SER A 73 -8.46 0.70 4.88
N ASP A 74 -9.08 0.62 6.07
CA ASP A 74 -9.19 -0.63 6.83
C ASP A 74 -10.44 -1.42 6.43
N LEU A 75 -10.23 -2.45 5.61
CA LEU A 75 -11.27 -3.34 5.10
C LEU A 75 -11.80 -4.34 6.16
N GLY A 76 -11.19 -4.41 7.35
CA GLY A 76 -11.61 -5.33 8.41
C GLY A 76 -11.39 -6.81 8.07
N GLU A 77 -10.63 -7.12 7.01
CA GLU A 77 -10.35 -8.48 6.56
C GLU A 77 -8.86 -8.79 6.65
N PRO A 78 -8.44 -9.73 7.51
CA PRO A 78 -7.04 -10.13 7.62
C PRO A 78 -6.45 -10.57 6.28
N GLY A 79 -5.27 -10.03 5.94
CA GLY A 79 -4.55 -10.38 4.71
C GLY A 79 -4.98 -9.61 3.46
N THR A 80 -6.04 -8.80 3.55
CA THR A 80 -6.56 -7.96 2.46
C THR A 80 -6.33 -6.49 2.81
N SER A 81 -5.65 -5.75 1.94
CA SER A 81 -5.33 -4.33 2.16
C SER A 81 -6.02 -3.42 1.15
N ALA A 82 -6.20 -2.14 1.50
CA ALA A 82 -6.63 -1.09 0.58
C ALA A 82 -5.76 -1.01 -0.69
N GLN A 83 -4.45 -1.28 -0.59
CA GLN A 83 -3.57 -1.31 -1.76
C GLN A 83 -3.98 -2.43 -2.74
N MET A 84 -4.37 -3.61 -2.25
CA MET A 84 -4.84 -4.70 -3.10
C MET A 84 -6.14 -4.35 -3.81
N LEU A 85 -7.04 -3.60 -3.18
CA LEU A 85 -8.24 -3.08 -3.85
C LEU A 85 -7.89 -2.07 -4.95
N VAL A 86 -6.97 -1.14 -4.67
CA VAL A 86 -6.49 -0.20 -5.69
C VAL A 86 -5.89 -0.95 -6.88
N ASP A 87 -5.04 -1.95 -6.61
CA ASP A 87 -4.37 -2.73 -7.65
C ASP A 87 -5.32 -3.60 -8.47
N HIS A 88 -6.35 -4.15 -7.81
CA HIS A 88 -7.45 -4.82 -8.50
C HIS A 88 -8.18 -3.88 -9.47
N ILE A 89 -8.58 -2.68 -9.01
CA ILE A 89 -9.30 -1.71 -9.85
C ILE A 89 -8.42 -1.20 -10.99
N ARG A 90 -7.10 -0.99 -10.75
CA ARG A 90 -6.13 -0.61 -11.81
C ARG A 90 -6.10 -1.65 -12.95
N GLY A 91 -6.22 -2.93 -12.61
CA GLY A 91 -6.22 -4.03 -13.57
C GLY A 91 -7.57 -4.32 -14.23
N LEU A 92 -8.66 -3.71 -13.75
CA LEU A 92 -10.01 -4.04 -14.16
C LEU A 92 -10.40 -3.38 -15.50
N PRO A 93 -10.72 -4.17 -16.55
CA PRO A 93 -11.14 -3.59 -17.83
C PRO A 93 -12.39 -2.73 -17.67
N GLY A 94 -12.33 -1.52 -18.24
CA GLY A 94 -13.47 -0.60 -18.24
C GLY A 94 -13.67 0.18 -16.93
N ALA A 95 -12.80 0.06 -15.92
CA ALA A 95 -12.87 0.89 -14.70
C ALA A 95 -12.95 2.40 -15.02
N GLY A 96 -12.29 2.83 -16.10
CA GLY A 96 -12.31 4.20 -16.59
C GLY A 96 -13.68 4.70 -17.07
N ARG A 97 -14.67 3.82 -17.23
CA ARG A 97 -16.06 4.18 -17.53
C ARG A 97 -16.76 4.82 -16.34
N VAL A 98 -16.35 4.48 -15.11
CA VAL A 98 -16.98 4.95 -13.88
C VAL A 98 -16.04 5.82 -13.06
N LEU A 99 -14.74 5.52 -13.06
CA LEU A 99 -13.73 6.23 -12.27
C LEU A 99 -12.80 7.05 -13.15
N ARG A 100 -12.49 8.27 -12.71
CA ARG A 100 -11.49 9.14 -13.34
C ARG A 100 -10.10 8.89 -12.79
N TYR A 101 -9.99 8.86 -11.47
CA TYR A 101 -8.75 8.59 -10.76
C TYR A 101 -9.00 8.05 -9.36
N MET A 102 -7.95 7.45 -8.79
CA MET A 102 -7.87 7.06 -7.39
C MET A 102 -6.63 7.71 -6.75
N ILE A 103 -6.71 8.08 -5.48
CA ILE A 103 -5.55 8.52 -4.70
C ILE A 103 -5.46 7.67 -3.44
N TYR A 104 -4.29 7.09 -3.21
CA TYR A 104 -3.99 6.33 -2.00
C TYR A 104 -2.50 6.31 -1.76
N ASN A 105 -2.09 6.45 -0.49
CA ASN A 105 -0.72 6.31 -0.02
C ASN A 105 0.31 7.07 -0.88
N ARG A 106 0.12 8.39 -1.03
CA ARG A 106 0.98 9.29 -1.81
C ARG A 106 1.12 8.92 -3.30
N LYS A 107 0.17 8.14 -3.84
CA LYS A 107 0.08 7.82 -5.27
C LYS A 107 -1.26 8.23 -5.83
N ILE A 108 -1.26 8.66 -7.07
CA ILE A 108 -2.45 8.91 -7.88
C ILE A 108 -2.44 8.02 -9.12
N TYR A 109 -3.59 7.43 -9.42
CA TYR A 109 -3.80 6.49 -10.51
C TYR A 109 -4.90 7.04 -11.39
N ARG A 110 -4.62 7.34 -12.65
CA ARG A 110 -5.58 8.01 -13.55
C ARG A 110 -5.96 7.09 -14.70
N ALA A 111 -7.25 7.09 -15.07
CA ALA A 111 -7.72 6.38 -16.26
C ALA A 111 -6.99 6.84 -17.54
N SER A 112 -6.66 8.14 -17.64
CA SER A 112 -5.95 8.71 -18.80
C SER A 112 -4.46 8.33 -18.88
N GLY A 113 -3.91 7.72 -17.83
CA GLY A 113 -2.52 7.25 -17.76
C GLY A 113 -2.46 5.74 -17.55
N ASP A 114 -3.45 5.01 -18.07
CA ASP A 114 -3.57 3.56 -17.97
C ASP A 114 -3.41 3.02 -16.54
N TRP A 115 -3.87 3.81 -15.56
CA TRP A 115 -3.77 3.48 -14.13
C TRP A 115 -2.34 3.26 -13.61
N ALA A 116 -1.34 3.83 -14.29
CA ALA A 116 0.04 3.82 -13.82
C ALA A 116 0.18 4.61 -12.51
N PRO A 117 1.01 4.16 -11.57
CA PRO A 117 1.26 4.87 -10.32
C PRO A 117 2.05 6.14 -10.59
N VAL A 118 1.52 7.29 -10.18
CA VAL A 118 2.23 8.57 -10.23
C VAL A 118 2.32 9.15 -8.82
N THR A 119 3.45 9.75 -8.47
CA THR A 119 3.62 10.43 -7.18
C THR A 119 2.55 11.51 -6.99
N TYR A 120 1.80 11.41 -5.90
CA TYR A 120 0.86 12.42 -5.46
C TYR A 120 1.53 13.40 -4.49
N VAL A 121 1.56 14.67 -4.87
CA VAL A 121 2.21 15.75 -4.12
C VAL A 121 1.22 16.67 -3.39
N GLY A 122 -0.04 16.26 -3.31
CA GLY A 122 -1.06 17.00 -2.57
C GLY A 122 -0.81 16.98 -1.04
N PRO A 123 -1.45 17.90 -0.30
CA PRO A 123 -1.19 18.07 1.12
C PRO A 123 -1.60 16.85 1.96
N SER A 124 -2.73 16.22 1.62
CA SER A 124 -3.16 14.99 2.28
C SER A 124 -2.39 13.78 1.73
N PRO A 125 -1.75 12.95 2.59
CA PRO A 125 -1.08 11.73 2.13
C PRO A 125 -2.03 10.63 1.62
N HIS A 126 -3.33 10.68 1.96
CA HIS A 126 -4.31 9.61 1.71
C HIS A 126 -3.84 8.26 2.28
N THR A 127 -3.37 8.26 3.53
CA THR A 127 -2.94 7.03 4.23
C THR A 127 -4.08 6.37 4.99
N GLU A 128 -5.13 7.13 5.29
CA GLU A 128 -6.28 6.71 6.10
C GLU A 128 -7.44 6.22 5.22
N HIS A 129 -7.55 6.72 3.99
CA HIS A 129 -8.61 6.40 3.04
C HIS A 129 -8.11 6.33 1.59
N ILE A 130 -8.83 5.63 0.75
CA ILE A 130 -8.74 5.72 -0.71
C ILE A 130 -9.72 6.79 -1.19
N HIS A 131 -9.22 7.80 -1.89
CA HIS A 131 -10.07 8.78 -2.56
C HIS A 131 -10.43 8.28 -3.96
N PHE A 132 -11.70 8.01 -4.21
CA PHE A 132 -12.26 7.67 -5.52
C PHE A 132 -12.89 8.89 -6.17
N SER A 133 -12.48 9.21 -7.40
CA SER A 133 -13.09 10.26 -8.22
C SER A 133 -13.89 9.66 -9.37
N GLY A 134 -15.14 10.09 -9.53
CA GLY A 134 -16.04 9.68 -10.61
C GLY A 134 -15.59 10.22 -11.97
N ALA A 135 -15.80 9.46 -13.04
CA ALA A 135 -15.55 9.89 -14.41
C ALA A 135 -16.47 11.06 -14.81
N TRP A 136 -15.90 12.02 -15.55
CA TRP A 136 -16.60 13.24 -15.97
C TRP A 136 -17.53 12.98 -17.14
N SER A 137 -18.61 12.25 -16.90
CA SER A 137 -19.66 11.99 -17.87
C SER A 137 -20.94 11.58 -17.18
N GLN A 138 -22.08 12.04 -17.70
CA GLN A 138 -23.40 11.62 -17.25
C GLN A 138 -23.58 10.09 -17.25
N ALA A 139 -22.93 9.38 -18.17
CA ALA A 139 -22.99 7.93 -18.23
C ALA A 139 -22.35 7.27 -17.00
N ALA A 140 -21.24 7.82 -16.51
CA ALA A 140 -20.60 7.39 -15.26
C ALA A 140 -21.46 7.76 -14.05
N ASP A 141 -22.03 8.97 -14.07
CA ASP A 141 -22.86 9.46 -12.97
C ASP A 141 -24.10 8.59 -12.76
N ASN A 142 -24.65 8.03 -13.84
CA ASN A 142 -25.81 7.14 -13.83
C ASN A 142 -25.46 5.64 -13.85
N ASP A 143 -24.18 5.26 -13.82
CA ASP A 143 -23.81 3.84 -13.90
C ASP A 143 -24.14 3.11 -12.59
N THR A 144 -25.14 2.23 -12.64
CA THR A 144 -25.57 1.40 -11.51
C THR A 144 -25.16 -0.06 -11.65
N GLY A 145 -24.44 -0.40 -12.73
CA GLY A 145 -24.25 -1.79 -13.17
C GLY A 145 -22.80 -2.22 -13.36
N PHE A 146 -21.83 -1.31 -13.24
CA PHE A 146 -20.43 -1.68 -13.32
C PHE A 146 -20.08 -2.63 -12.17
N ASP A 147 -19.66 -3.84 -12.51
CA ASP A 147 -19.21 -4.85 -11.57
C ASP A 147 -17.72 -4.66 -11.29
N PHE A 148 -17.39 -4.28 -10.05
CA PHE A 148 -16.02 -4.10 -9.63
C PHE A 148 -15.33 -5.42 -9.30
N ARG A 149 -16.00 -6.58 -9.38
CA ARG A 149 -15.42 -7.93 -9.16
C ARG A 149 -14.65 -8.03 -7.84
N LEU A 150 -15.21 -7.46 -6.77
CA LEU A 150 -14.52 -7.31 -5.47
C LEU A 150 -14.29 -8.64 -4.74
N ASP A 151 -14.94 -9.72 -5.17
CA ASP A 151 -14.68 -11.09 -4.73
C ASP A 151 -13.29 -11.61 -5.15
N GLU A 152 -12.65 -10.97 -6.14
CA GLU A 152 -11.30 -11.30 -6.60
C GLU A 152 -10.21 -10.61 -5.76
N VAL A 153 -10.56 -9.55 -5.03
CA VAL A 153 -9.63 -8.84 -4.15
C VAL A 153 -9.24 -9.75 -2.99
N GLY A 154 -7.93 -9.89 -2.74
CA GLY A 154 -7.40 -10.87 -1.77
C GLY A 154 -6.93 -12.17 -2.41
N ASN A 155 -7.56 -12.58 -3.52
CA ASN A 155 -7.28 -13.82 -4.24
C ASN A 155 -6.35 -13.64 -5.45
N MET A 156 -5.81 -12.43 -5.64
CA MET A 156 -4.92 -12.13 -6.75
C MET A 156 -3.51 -12.71 -6.52
N PRO A 157 -2.91 -13.36 -7.54
CA PRO A 157 -1.48 -13.69 -7.50
C PRO A 157 -0.68 -12.38 -7.34
N LEU A 158 0.29 -12.37 -6.42
CA LEU A 158 1.17 -11.21 -6.21
C LEU A 158 1.79 -10.77 -7.55
N ASN A 159 1.51 -9.53 -7.96
CA ASN A 159 2.07 -8.97 -9.19
C ASN A 159 3.49 -8.40 -8.94
N SER A 160 4.14 -7.86 -9.97
CA SER A 160 5.51 -7.33 -9.85
C SER A 160 5.62 -6.12 -8.90
N ASP A 161 4.58 -5.29 -8.84
CA ASP A 161 4.55 -4.11 -7.96
C ASP A 161 4.36 -4.58 -6.51
N ASP A 162 3.48 -5.55 -6.26
CA ASP A 162 3.27 -6.16 -4.94
C ASP A 162 4.55 -6.79 -4.40
N ARG A 163 5.25 -7.56 -5.25
CA ARG A 163 6.53 -8.17 -4.90
C ARG A 163 7.60 -7.13 -4.61
N THR A 164 7.63 -6.04 -5.37
CA THR A 164 8.57 -4.93 -5.14
C THR A 164 8.26 -4.21 -3.83
N TYR A 165 6.98 -3.96 -3.54
CA TYR A 165 6.56 -3.36 -2.28
C TYR A 165 6.90 -4.25 -1.08
N ILE A 166 6.60 -5.55 -1.15
CA ILE A 166 6.96 -6.53 -0.12
C ILE A 166 8.49 -6.58 0.06
N ARG A 167 9.26 -6.57 -1.03
CA ARG A 167 10.73 -6.54 -1.01
C ARG A 167 11.25 -5.32 -0.25
N GLU A 168 10.75 -4.13 -0.56
CA GLU A 168 11.18 -2.89 0.09
C GLU A 168 10.72 -2.80 1.55
N ALA A 169 9.54 -3.33 1.89
CA ALA A 169 9.04 -3.41 3.26
C ALA A 169 9.90 -4.36 4.11
N VAL A 170 10.21 -5.56 3.61
CA VAL A 170 11.10 -6.52 4.27
C VAL A 170 12.50 -5.94 4.44
N ARG A 171 13.05 -5.30 3.38
CA ARG A 171 14.35 -4.62 3.43
C ARG A 171 14.37 -3.54 4.50
N SER A 172 13.37 -2.67 4.56
CA SER A 172 13.29 -1.57 5.52
C SER A 172 13.25 -2.09 6.96
N ALA A 173 12.46 -3.13 7.20
CA ALA A 173 12.31 -3.68 8.53
C ALA A 173 13.55 -4.49 8.98
N MET A 174 14.27 -5.13 8.05
CA MET A 174 15.59 -5.71 8.32
C MET A 174 16.63 -4.63 8.67
N ILE A 175 16.61 -3.46 8.00
CA ILE A 175 17.48 -2.33 8.34
C ILE A 175 17.25 -1.87 9.79
N GLU A 176 16.00 -1.78 10.23
CA GLU A 176 15.67 -1.39 11.60
C GLU A 176 16.20 -2.40 12.63
N VAL A 177 15.99 -3.70 12.39
CA VAL A 177 16.49 -4.78 13.26
C VAL A 177 18.01 -4.76 13.37
N LEU A 178 18.71 -4.53 12.25
CA LEU A 178 20.16 -4.42 12.22
C LEU A 178 20.64 -3.18 13.00
N ALA A 179 19.98 -2.03 12.80
CA ALA A 179 20.30 -0.78 13.50
C ALA A 179 20.12 -0.92 15.02
N ASP A 180 19.04 -1.58 15.46
CA ASP A 180 18.77 -1.81 16.89
C ASP A 180 19.74 -2.82 17.50
N GLY A 181 20.07 -3.88 16.76
CA GLY A 181 21.14 -4.82 17.15
C GLY A 181 22.47 -4.11 17.36
N TYR A 182 22.83 -3.19 16.45
CA TYR A 182 24.05 -2.40 16.54
C TYR A 182 24.05 -1.42 17.72
N ARG A 183 22.97 -0.64 17.92
CA ARG A 183 22.82 0.26 19.08
C ARG A 183 22.95 -0.50 20.39
N ALA A 184 22.32 -1.67 20.47
CA ALA A 184 22.38 -2.50 21.67
C ALA A 184 23.77 -3.13 21.88
N ALA A 185 24.54 -3.38 20.80
CA ALA A 185 25.93 -3.84 20.85
C ALA A 185 26.89 -2.74 21.32
N ALA A 186 26.74 -1.52 20.81
CA ALA A 186 27.54 -0.37 21.19
C ALA A 186 27.37 0.01 22.69
N GLY A 187 26.22 -0.29 23.29
CA GLY A 187 25.92 0.03 24.69
C GLY A 187 26.35 -0.99 25.75
N LYS A 188 26.87 -2.18 25.41
CA LYS A 188 27.26 -3.22 26.39
C LYS A 188 28.73 -3.60 26.30
N ALA A 189 29.50 -3.19 27.30
CA ALA A 189 30.81 -3.79 27.59
C ALA A 189 30.60 -5.17 28.24
N GLY A 190 30.74 -6.24 27.45
CA GLY A 190 30.90 -7.61 27.96
C GLY A 190 29.83 -8.61 27.50
N GLY A 191 30.30 -9.72 26.91
CA GLY A 191 29.61 -11.01 26.95
C GLY A 191 29.44 -11.76 25.63
N THR A 192 29.17 -11.09 24.52
CA THR A 192 29.06 -11.72 23.19
C THR A 192 29.47 -10.74 22.10
N SER A 193 30.08 -11.22 21.02
CA SER A 193 30.49 -10.34 19.92
C SER A 193 29.27 -9.60 19.34
N PRO A 194 29.44 -8.38 18.82
CA PRO A 194 28.39 -7.67 18.09
C PRO A 194 27.74 -8.53 16.99
N ASP A 195 28.55 -9.34 16.31
CA ASP A 195 28.13 -10.21 15.20
C ASP A 195 27.16 -11.31 15.66
N ASP A 196 27.47 -11.96 16.80
CA ASP A 196 26.60 -12.99 17.38
C ASP A 196 25.23 -12.44 17.81
N ARG A 197 25.17 -11.16 18.20
CA ARG A 197 23.93 -10.51 18.61
C ARG A 197 23.08 -10.09 17.43
N VAL A 198 23.70 -9.54 16.39
CA VAL A 198 23.03 -9.17 15.15
C VAL A 198 22.46 -10.42 14.47
N ALA A 199 23.24 -11.50 14.38
CA ALA A 199 22.78 -12.77 13.80
C ALA A 199 21.59 -13.39 14.57
N ARG A 200 21.56 -13.29 15.90
CA ARG A 200 20.41 -13.74 16.72
C ARG A 200 19.16 -12.90 16.47
N ASN A 201 19.27 -11.57 16.48
CA ASN A 201 18.12 -10.69 16.28
C ASN A 201 17.49 -10.84 14.88
N VAL A 202 18.32 -10.98 13.84
CA VAL A 202 17.83 -11.25 12.47
C VAL A 202 17.12 -12.60 12.41
N ARG A 203 17.68 -13.63 13.05
CA ARG A 203 17.07 -14.97 13.12
C ARG A 203 15.71 -14.96 13.82
N ASP A 204 15.61 -14.26 14.94
CA ASP A 204 14.37 -14.15 15.71
C ASP A 204 13.31 -13.35 14.94
N TYR A 205 13.73 -12.33 14.18
CA TYR A 205 12.86 -11.55 13.32
C TYR A 205 12.32 -12.36 12.12
N LEU A 206 13.18 -13.12 11.44
CA LEU A 206 12.76 -14.02 10.35
C LEU A 206 11.82 -15.13 10.85
N ARG A 207 12.04 -15.64 12.07
CA ARG A 207 11.09 -16.56 12.72
C ARG A 207 9.74 -15.91 12.99
N ALA A 208 9.73 -14.66 13.47
CA ALA A 208 8.51 -13.92 13.80
C ALA A 208 7.67 -13.56 12.57
N ILE A 209 8.30 -13.20 11.44
CA ILE A 209 7.58 -12.84 10.20
C ILE A 209 7.11 -14.07 9.43
N VAL A 210 7.99 -15.06 9.26
CA VAL A 210 7.78 -16.13 8.28
C VAL A 210 7.14 -17.37 8.91
N GLY A 211 6.96 -17.44 10.23
CA GLY A 211 6.34 -18.60 10.90
C GLY A 211 7.10 -19.93 10.73
N GLY A 212 8.35 -19.86 10.26
CA GLY A 212 9.33 -20.94 10.23
C GLY A 212 9.80 -21.39 8.84
N PRO A 213 10.95 -20.88 8.34
CA PRO A 213 11.83 -21.62 7.41
C PRO A 213 12.59 -22.74 8.16
N THR A 214 13.09 -23.75 7.45
CA THR A 214 13.89 -24.82 8.07
C THR A 214 15.24 -24.29 8.59
N GLU A 215 15.91 -25.00 9.51
CA GLU A 215 17.22 -24.58 10.05
C GLU A 215 18.26 -24.31 8.94
N ASP A 216 18.17 -25.03 7.81
CA ASP A 216 19.07 -24.91 6.66
C ASP A 216 18.83 -23.62 5.85
N ASP A 217 17.57 -23.21 5.68
CA ASP A 217 17.20 -21.95 5.00
C ASP A 217 17.66 -20.72 5.80
N ILE A 218 17.56 -20.82 7.12
CA ILE A 218 18.02 -19.79 8.08
C ILE A 218 19.54 -19.71 8.06
N ALA A 219 20.25 -20.84 7.96
CA ALA A 219 21.71 -20.87 7.91
C ALA A 219 22.25 -20.25 6.61
N ALA A 220 21.60 -20.50 5.46
CA ALA A 220 21.96 -19.92 4.17
C ALA A 220 21.77 -18.39 4.17
N ALA A 221 20.60 -17.89 4.58
CA ALA A 221 20.33 -16.45 4.64
C ALA A 221 21.26 -15.72 5.62
N THR A 222 21.56 -16.34 6.78
CA THR A 222 22.50 -15.79 7.77
C THR A 222 23.93 -15.74 7.22
N THR A 223 24.36 -16.78 6.51
CA THR A 223 25.72 -16.87 5.95
C THR A 223 25.93 -15.85 4.82
N THR A 224 24.95 -15.70 3.92
CA THR A 224 25.00 -14.71 2.85
C THR A 224 25.00 -13.28 3.39
N LEU A 225 24.19 -13.01 4.42
CA LEU A 225 24.14 -11.71 5.08
C LEU A 225 25.45 -11.39 5.82
N LEU A 226 26.06 -12.36 6.51
CA LEU A 226 27.38 -12.19 7.16
C LEU A 226 28.50 -11.96 6.14
N ALA A 227 28.50 -12.69 5.02
CA ALA A 227 29.50 -12.54 3.97
C ALA A 227 29.41 -11.16 3.29
N ALA A 228 28.19 -10.65 3.11
CA ALA A 228 27.96 -9.36 2.48
C ALA A 228 28.25 -8.16 3.41
N ILE A 229 28.10 -8.31 4.72
CA ILE A 229 28.44 -7.28 5.72
C ILE A 229 29.94 -7.23 6.01
N THR A 230 30.62 -8.39 6.02
CA THR A 230 32.06 -8.46 6.36
C THR A 230 32.98 -8.38 5.15
N GLY A 231 32.46 -8.60 3.93
CA GLY A 231 33.25 -8.63 2.69
C GLY A 231 34.28 -9.76 2.62
N VAL A 232 34.22 -10.73 3.54
CA VAL A 232 35.18 -11.83 3.63
C VAL A 232 34.47 -13.15 3.34
N ASN A 233 34.93 -13.83 2.29
CA ASN A 233 34.71 -15.25 2.14
C ASN A 233 35.84 -15.96 2.91
N SER A 234 35.48 -16.85 3.83
CA SER A 234 36.35 -17.69 4.69
C SER A 234 36.90 -17.10 6.00
N ALA A 235 37.23 -18.01 6.90
CA ALA A 235 37.52 -17.82 8.32
C ALA A 235 38.65 -16.81 8.64
N ASP A 236 38.45 -16.07 9.75
CA ASP A 236 39.39 -15.23 10.52
C ASP A 236 39.12 -13.69 10.45
N PRO A 237 39.10 -12.96 11.60
CA PRO A 237 38.39 -11.71 11.75
C PRO A 237 39.29 -10.49 11.52
N THR A 238 38.78 -9.44 10.87
CA THR A 238 39.45 -8.14 10.91
C THR A 238 38.46 -6.98 11.10
N ALA A 239 38.54 -6.42 12.30
CA ALA A 239 37.83 -5.27 12.84
C ALA A 239 38.20 -3.92 12.17
N ARG A 240 38.27 -3.88 10.83
CA ARG A 240 38.54 -2.65 10.08
C ARG A 240 37.48 -2.34 9.01
N ALA A 241 36.57 -3.28 8.72
CA ALA A 241 35.41 -3.06 7.85
C ALA A 241 34.25 -2.29 8.53
N LEU A 242 34.29 -2.16 9.86
CA LEU A 242 33.15 -1.72 10.68
C LEU A 242 32.97 -0.20 10.83
N SER A 243 33.95 0.61 10.41
CA SER A 243 33.80 2.09 10.40
C SER A 243 33.17 2.64 9.13
N GLU A 244 32.83 1.77 8.16
CA GLU A 244 32.30 2.15 6.84
C GLU A 244 30.95 1.51 6.53
N LEU A 245 30.26 0.98 7.55
CA LEU A 245 28.93 0.39 7.41
C LEU A 245 27.89 1.47 7.06
N ASP A 246 27.72 1.69 5.77
CA ASP A 246 26.65 2.49 5.18
C ASP A 246 25.34 1.66 5.17
N PRO A 247 24.28 2.09 5.86
CA PRO A 247 22.97 1.42 5.83
C PRO A 247 22.44 1.14 4.42
N ALA A 248 22.80 1.97 3.42
CA ALA A 248 22.42 1.75 2.03
C ALA A 248 23.17 0.56 1.39
N LYS A 249 24.43 0.31 1.78
CA LYS A 249 25.19 -0.87 1.32
C LYS A 249 24.68 -2.16 1.97
N ILE A 250 24.23 -2.07 3.22
CA ILE A 250 23.58 -3.19 3.93
C ILE A 250 22.23 -3.54 3.29
N ALA A 251 21.45 -2.53 2.90
CA ALA A 251 20.22 -2.73 2.15
C ALA A 251 20.47 -3.47 0.81
N ALA A 252 21.55 -3.10 0.10
CA ALA A 252 21.96 -3.72 -1.17
C ALA A 252 22.50 -5.16 -1.02
N ALA A 253 22.89 -5.56 0.19
CA ALA A 253 23.43 -6.88 0.51
C ALA A 253 22.35 -7.95 0.80
N ILE A 254 21.09 -7.54 0.98
CA ILE A 254 19.96 -8.46 1.15
C ILE A 254 19.67 -9.12 -0.20
N PRO A 255 19.86 -10.44 -0.35
CA PRO A 255 19.65 -11.11 -1.64
C PRO A 255 18.19 -11.03 -2.07
N ASP A 256 17.96 -10.74 -3.35
CA ASP A 256 16.61 -10.71 -3.94
C ASP A 256 15.82 -12.00 -3.66
N SER A 257 16.53 -13.13 -3.54
CA SER A 257 15.96 -14.44 -3.22
C SER A 257 15.25 -14.51 -1.86
N VAL A 258 15.68 -13.74 -0.86
CA VAL A 258 15.04 -13.75 0.48
C VAL A 258 13.71 -13.00 0.44
N ALA A 259 13.64 -11.89 -0.29
CA ALA A 259 12.42 -11.14 -0.47
C ALA A 259 11.41 -11.90 -1.35
N ASP A 260 11.90 -12.57 -2.39
CA ASP A 260 11.08 -13.40 -3.28
C ASP A 260 10.50 -14.62 -2.52
N GLN A 261 11.28 -15.25 -1.63
CA GLN A 261 10.78 -16.33 -0.76
C GLN A 261 9.69 -15.85 0.22
N VAL A 262 9.79 -14.63 0.76
CA VAL A 262 8.73 -14.06 1.61
C VAL A 262 7.47 -13.78 0.80
N ALA A 263 7.61 -13.25 -0.42
CA ALA A 263 6.49 -13.05 -1.32
C ALA A 263 5.82 -14.39 -1.70
N ASP A 264 6.59 -15.42 -2.02
CA ASP A 264 6.08 -16.75 -2.37
C ASP A 264 5.39 -17.44 -1.18
N GLN A 265 5.92 -17.29 0.03
CA GLN A 265 5.27 -17.78 1.26
C GLN A 265 3.96 -17.05 1.57
N LEU A 266 3.91 -15.72 1.36
CA LEU A 266 2.68 -14.94 1.48
C LEU A 266 1.63 -15.36 0.44
N ALA A 267 2.06 -15.60 -0.80
CA ALA A 267 1.18 -16.12 -1.85
C ALA A 267 0.65 -17.53 -1.51
N ALA A 268 1.50 -18.42 -1.00
CA ALA A 268 1.11 -19.77 -0.61
C ALA A 268 0.10 -19.76 0.56
N ARG A 269 0.25 -18.85 1.53
CA ARG A 269 -0.70 -18.70 2.65
C ARG A 269 -2.05 -18.14 2.23
N ARG A 270 -2.11 -17.33 1.17
CA ARG A 270 -3.37 -16.84 0.60
C ARG A 270 -4.15 -17.92 -0.15
N ALA A 271 -3.48 -19.00 -0.55
CA ALA A 271 -4.09 -20.10 -1.30
C ALA A 271 -4.56 -21.28 -0.41
N ALA A 272 -4.34 -21.22 0.90
CA ALA A 272 -4.64 -22.28 1.87
C ALA A 272 -5.80 -21.87 2.80
#